data_AF-A0A1B7WMU4-F1
#
_entry.id   AF-A0A1B7WMU4-F1
#
_cell.length_a   1.000
_cell.length_b   1.000
_cell.length_c   1.000
_cell.angle_alpha   90.00
_cell.angle_beta   90.00
_cell.angle_gamma   90.00
#
_symmetry.space_group_name_H-M   'P 1'
#
loop_
_entity.id
_entity.type
_entity.pdbx_description
1 polymer ?
#
loop_
_entity_poly.entity_id
_entity_poly.type
_entity_poly.pdbx_seq_one_letter_code
_entity_poly.pdbx_strand_id
1 'polypeptide(L)'
;MFLEINRRQFKCGRCKKPFSEDLDLVKKKRTYTKRLARKTIQEVLENDIHSVAAKGIVTKDEIERMLKDASEELPNLKPINFENFRIRCLLTWHFI
;
A
#
# COMPACT_ATOMS: atom_id res chain seq x y z
N MET A 1 30.41 -8.43 10.11
CA MET A 1 31.36 -7.77 9.18
C MET A 1 30.56 -6.76 8.36
N PHE A 2 30.73 -5.47 8.66
CA PHE A 2 30.17 -4.40 7.83
C PHE A 2 31.26 -3.97 6.86
N LEU A 3 30.99 -4.00 5.55
CA LEU A 3 31.86 -3.33 4.58
C LEU A 3 31.64 -1.82 4.78
N GLU A 4 32.70 -1.09 5.15
CA GLU A 4 32.73 0.37 5.14
C GLU A 4 32.69 0.88 3.69
N ILE A 5 31.52 0.75 3.07
CA ILE A 5 31.28 1.33 1.76
C ILE A 5 31.16 2.83 1.98
N ASN A 6 32.17 3.58 1.54
CA ASN A 6 32.04 5.01 1.26
C ASN A 6 30.90 5.17 0.24
N ARG A 7 29.69 5.42 0.74
CA ARG A 7 28.54 5.74 -0.11
C ARG A 7 28.90 7.07 -0.77
N ARG A 8 29.33 7.03 -2.04
CA ARG A 8 29.69 8.23 -2.80
C ARG A 8 28.46 9.13 -2.81
N GLN A 9 28.43 10.12 -1.91
CA GLN A 9 27.35 11.09 -1.86
C GLN A 9 27.39 11.88 -3.17
N PHE A 10 26.26 11.99 -3.86
CA PHE A 10 26.16 12.82 -5.04
C PHE A 10 26.54 14.25 -4.67
N LYS A 11 27.49 14.85 -5.39
CA LYS A 11 27.96 16.21 -5.15
C LYS A 11 27.50 17.11 -6.26
N CYS A 12 27.00 18.30 -5.93
CA CYS A 12 26.67 19.30 -6.92
C CYS A 12 27.92 19.64 -7.74
N GLY A 13 27.82 19.62 -9.08
CA GLY A 13 28.94 19.93 -9.96
C GLY A 13 29.55 21.32 -9.71
N ARG A 14 28.71 22.30 -9.32
CA ARG A 14 29.08 23.70 -9.09
C ARG A 14 29.56 23.98 -7.66
N CYS A 15 28.76 23.69 -6.63
CA CYS A 15 29.10 24.05 -5.24
C CYS A 15 29.78 22.91 -4.44
N LYS A 16 29.93 21.72 -5.03
CA LYS A 16 30.55 20.52 -4.43
C LYS A 16 29.93 20.01 -3.12
N LYS A 17 28.82 20.60 -2.67
CA LYS A 17 28.06 20.13 -1.51
C LYS A 17 27.38 18.80 -1.83
N PRO A 18 27.32 17.88 -0.87
CA PRO A 18 26.57 16.64 -1.02
C PRO A 18 25.06 16.95 -1.10
N PHE A 19 24.33 16.18 -1.89
CA PHE A 19 22.88 16.20 -1.93
C PHE A 19 22.34 14.78 -1.99
N SER A 20 21.10 14.62 -1.52
CA SER A 20 20.32 13.39 -1.67
C SER A 20 19.08 13.78 -2.45
N GLU A 21 18.84 13.09 -3.55
CA GLU A 21 17.62 13.23 -4.35
C GLU A 21 16.76 12.01 -4.10
N ASP A 22 15.47 12.22 -3.91
CA ASP A 22 14.51 11.13 -3.83
C ASP A 22 14.32 10.57 -5.24
N LEU A 23 14.69 9.31 -5.43
CA LEU A 23 14.51 8.62 -6.70
C LEU A 23 13.07 8.09 -6.78
N ASP A 24 12.17 8.84 -7.42
CA ASP A 24 10.75 8.43 -7.59
C ASP A 24 10.58 7.07 -8.26
N LEU A 25 11.55 6.66 -9.08
CA LEU A 25 11.57 5.36 -9.75
C LEU A 25 11.81 4.19 -8.77
N VAL A 26 12.39 4.45 -7.60
CA VAL A 26 12.73 3.42 -6.62
C VAL A 26 11.69 3.43 -5.51
N LYS A 27 10.77 2.45 -5.55
CA LYS A 27 9.78 2.26 -4.48
C LYS A 27 10.46 2.06 -3.12
N LYS A 28 9.81 2.55 -2.06
CA LYS A 28 10.26 2.33 -0.68
C LYS A 28 10.38 0.83 -0.37
N LYS A 29 11.43 0.45 0.37
CA LYS A 29 11.64 -0.94 0.78
C LYS A 29 10.51 -1.38 1.72
N ARG A 30 9.83 -2.47 1.39
CA ARG A 30 8.81 -3.12 2.24
C ARG A 30 9.39 -4.35 2.95
N THR A 31 8.78 -4.74 4.06
CA THR A 31 9.12 -5.96 4.83
C THR A 31 8.53 -7.24 4.22
N TYR A 32 7.52 -7.10 3.37
CA TYR A 32 6.80 -8.20 2.73
C TYR A 32 7.05 -8.30 1.23
N THR A 33 6.80 -9.49 0.68
CA THR A 33 6.87 -9.74 -0.77
C THR A 33 5.54 -9.42 -1.46
N LYS A 34 5.59 -9.09 -2.76
CA LYS A 34 4.38 -8.87 -3.58
C LYS A 34 3.45 -10.10 -3.63
N ARG A 35 4.01 -11.30 -3.54
CA ARG A 35 3.24 -12.55 -3.50
C ARG A 35 2.40 -12.64 -2.23
N LEU A 36 3.00 -12.31 -1.08
CA LEU A 36 2.28 -12.27 0.20
C LEU A 36 1.18 -11.22 0.16
N ALA A 37 1.52 -9.99 -0.25
CA ALA A 37 0.55 -8.89 -0.33
C ALA A 37 -0.69 -9.26 -1.15
N ARG A 38 -0.53 -9.84 -2.35
CA ARG A 38 -1.67 -10.26 -3.19
C ARG A 38 -2.55 -11.32 -2.50
N LYS A 39 -1.95 -12.31 -1.84
CA LYS A 39 -2.71 -13.32 -1.10
C LYS A 39 -3.47 -12.71 0.07
N THR A 40 -2.80 -11.90 0.87
CA THR A 40 -3.42 -11.23 2.03
C THR A 40 -4.56 -10.31 1.60
N ILE A 41 -4.39 -9.55 0.52
CA ILE A 41 -5.45 -8.69 -0.03
C ILE A 41 -6.65 -9.53 -0.48
N GLN A 42 -6.43 -10.64 -1.18
CA GLN A 42 -7.52 -11.55 -1.57
C GLN A 42 -8.28 -12.09 -0.34
N GLU A 43 -7.55 -12.52 0.70
CA GLU A 43 -8.16 -12.99 1.94
C GLU A 43 -8.95 -11.89 2.66
N VAL A 44 -8.50 -10.64 2.59
CA VAL A 44 -9.19 -9.45 3.15
C VAL A 44 -10.41 -9.03 2.31
N LEU A 45 -10.46 -9.37 1.02
CA LEU A 45 -11.69 -9.18 0.22
C LEU A 45 -12.76 -10.21 0.59
N GLU A 46 -12.34 -11.40 0.99
CA GLU A 46 -13.23 -12.50 1.39
C GLU A 46 -13.60 -12.44 2.89
N ASN A 47 -12.77 -11.82 3.74
CA ASN A 47 -12.91 -11.81 5.20
C ASN A 47 -12.48 -10.46 5.79
N ASP A 48 -12.80 -10.22 7.06
CA ASP A 48 -12.38 -9.00 7.75
C ASP A 48 -10.87 -8.94 8.07
N ILE A 49 -10.34 -7.72 8.11
CA ILE A 49 -8.93 -7.43 8.46
C ILE A 49 -8.55 -8.05 9.82
N HIS A 50 -9.45 -8.01 10.80
CA HIS A 50 -9.22 -8.56 12.13
C HIS A 50 -9.05 -10.08 12.09
N SER A 51 -9.87 -10.77 11.30
CA SER A 51 -9.83 -12.22 11.11
C SER A 51 -8.56 -12.66 10.39
N VAL A 52 -8.12 -11.88 9.39
CA VAL A 52 -6.85 -12.15 8.68
C VAL A 52 -5.65 -11.90 9.59
N ALA A 53 -5.65 -10.80 10.36
CA ALA A 53 -4.58 -10.51 11.31
C ALA A 53 -4.51 -11.53 12.46
N ALA A 54 -5.64 -12.11 12.88
CA ALA A 54 -5.70 -13.13 13.92
C ALA A 54 -4.92 -14.42 13.55
N LYS A 55 -4.66 -14.67 12.26
CA LYS A 55 -3.81 -15.78 11.80
C LYS A 55 -2.33 -15.59 12.17
N GLY A 56 -1.91 -14.39 12.56
CA GLY A 56 -0.57 -14.10 13.07
C GLY A 56 0.54 -14.02 12.02
N ILE A 57 0.23 -14.18 10.73
CA ILE A 57 1.21 -14.12 9.63
C ILE A 57 1.58 -12.66 9.30
N VAL A 58 0.63 -11.75 9.43
CA VAL A 58 0.76 -10.34 9.05
C VAL A 58 0.07 -9.48 10.09
N THR A 59 0.70 -8.37 10.50
CA THR A 59 0.10 -7.42 11.43
C THR A 59 -0.95 -6.53 10.75
N LYS A 60 -1.89 -5.95 11.51
CA LYS A 60 -2.91 -5.04 10.95
C LYS A 60 -2.28 -3.87 10.20
N ASP A 61 -1.25 -3.25 10.77
CA ASP A 61 -0.52 -2.15 10.14
C ASP A 61 0.13 -2.56 8.81
N GLU A 62 0.62 -3.79 8.71
CA GLU A 62 1.14 -4.31 7.45
C GLU A 62 0.04 -4.56 6.43
N ILE A 63 -1.12 -5.08 6.85
CA ILE A 63 -2.29 -5.25 5.98
C ILE A 63 -2.74 -3.88 5.44
N GLU A 64 -2.85 -2.86 6.28
CA GLU A 64 -3.20 -1.50 5.84
C GLU A 64 -2.17 -0.93 4.85
N ARG A 65 -0.88 -1.17 5.08
CA ARG A 65 0.18 -0.78 4.14
C ARG A 65 0.06 -1.51 2.81
N MET A 66 -0.26 -2.81 2.82
CA MET A 66 -0.52 -3.58 1.60
C MET A 66 -1.71 -3.01 0.81
N LEU A 67 -2.79 -2.62 1.50
CA LEU A 67 -3.95 -2.00 0.86
C LEU A 67 -3.62 -0.63 0.26
N LYS A 68 -2.82 0.19 0.95
CA LYS A 68 -2.32 1.48 0.43
C LYS A 68 -1.47 1.28 -0.83
N ASP A 69 -0.51 0.36 -0.79
CA ASP A 69 0.33 0.02 -1.94
C ASP A 69 -0.51 -0.44 -3.14
N ALA A 70 -1.55 -1.26 -2.90
CA ALA A 70 -2.45 -1.70 -3.96
C ALA A 70 -3.27 -0.54 -4.54
N SER A 71 -3.72 0.39 -3.69
CA SER A 71 -4.49 1.55 -4.14
C SER A 71 -3.66 2.52 -4.99
N GLU A 72 -2.36 2.64 -4.73
CA GLU A 72 -1.43 3.44 -5.55
C GLU A 72 -1.16 2.79 -6.92
N GLU A 73 -1.26 1.46 -7.03
CA GLU A 73 -1.07 0.73 -8.29
C GLU A 73 -2.32 0.74 -9.17
N LEU A 74 -3.50 1.05 -8.62
CA LEU A 74 -4.72 1.19 -9.40
C LEU A 74 -4.64 2.48 -10.24
N PRO A 75 -4.95 2.42 -11.55
CA PRO A 75 -5.07 3.63 -12.35
C PRO A 75 -6.15 4.53 -11.74
N ASN A 76 -6.01 5.85 -11.87
CA ASN A 76 -7.01 6.87 -11.47
C ASN A 76 -8.29 6.79 -12.32
N LEU A 77 -8.84 5.60 -12.51
CA LEU A 77 -10.13 5.38 -13.11
C LEU A 77 -11.17 5.81 -12.09
N LYS A 78 -11.91 6.88 -12.40
CA LYS A 78 -13.17 7.16 -11.72
C LYS A 78 -13.97 5.86 -11.76
N PRO A 79 -14.34 5.29 -10.62
CA PRO A 79 -15.03 4.02 -10.64
C PRO A 79 -16.41 4.21 -11.29
N ILE A 80 -16.67 3.40 -12.31
CA ILE A 80 -17.68 3.65 -13.33
C ILE A 80 -19.13 3.42 -12.82
N ASN A 81 -19.33 2.92 -11.59
CA ASN A 81 -20.66 2.53 -11.10
C ASN A 81 -20.90 2.89 -9.63
N PHE A 82 -20.92 4.19 -9.29
CA PHE A 82 -21.34 4.65 -7.95
C PHE A 82 -22.83 5.03 -7.85
N GLU A 83 -23.58 4.99 -8.96
CA GLU A 83 -24.98 5.44 -8.98
C GLU A 83 -25.95 4.49 -8.25
N ASN A 84 -25.55 3.24 -7.95
CA ASN A 84 -26.49 2.23 -7.45
C ASN A 84 -26.43 1.93 -5.94
N PHE A 85 -25.54 2.58 -5.16
CA PHE A 85 -25.53 2.40 -3.70
C PHE A 85 -26.55 3.26 -2.96
N ARG A 86 -27.03 4.36 -3.57
CA ARG A 86 -28.06 5.22 -2.96
C ARG A 86 -29.43 4.55 -2.85
N ILE A 87 -29.75 3.57 -3.70
CA ILE A 87 -31.08 2.94 -3.72
C ILE A 87 -31.19 1.81 -2.69
N ARG A 88 -30.06 1.21 -2.26
CA ARG A 88 -30.10 0.08 -1.31
C ARG A 88 -30.24 0.50 0.17
N CYS A 89 -29.88 1.74 0.52
CA CYS A 89 -30.13 2.28 1.87
C CYS A 89 -31.59 2.70 2.11
N LEU A 90 -32.36 3.03 1.08
CA LEU A 90 -33.76 3.45 1.26
C LEU A 90 -34.70 2.26 1.46
N LEU A 91 -34.35 1.08 0.94
CA LEU A 91 -35.19 -0.11 1.05
C LEU A 91 -35.04 -0.87 2.38
N THR A 92 -34.04 -0.55 3.21
CA THR A 92 -33.89 -1.10 4.56
C THR A 92 -34.54 -0.24 5.65
N TRP A 93 -34.94 1.00 5.35
CA TRP A 93 -35.59 1.92 6.30
C TRP A 93 -37.13 1.95 6.19
N HIS A 94 -37.72 1.21 5.26
CA HIS A 94 -39.19 1.17 5.07
C HIS A 94 -39.86 -0.11 5.61
N PHE A 95 -39.10 -0.96 6.31
CA PHE A 95 -39.58 -2.22 6.92
C PHE A 95 -39.06 -2.40 8.36
N ILE A 96 -39.06 -1.32 9.14
CA ILE A 96 -39.10 -1.34 10.62
C ILE A 96 -40.19 -0.37 11.06
#